data_AF-A0A0M9EB90-F1
#
_entry.id   AF-A0A0M9EB90-F1
#
_cell.length_a   1.000
_cell.length_b   1.000
_cell.length_c   1.000
_cell.angle_alpha   90.00
_cell.angle_beta   90.00
_cell.angle_gamma   90.00
#
_symmetry.space_group_name_H-M   'P 1'
#
loop_
_entity.id
_entity.type
_entity.pdbx_description
1 polymer ?
#
loop_
_entity_poly.entity_id
_entity_poly.type
_entity_poly.pdbx_seq_one_letter_code
_entity_poly.pdbx_strand_id
1 'polypeptide(L)'
;MNSQEGISTEELKYFLTRQIKSLLILKKILILIVIIAAMALIGHVIYYFNHLTTLRYDVETAQSQVESALQYRANAIPVLIESVVSFVEHEDNVFNRAVDARERSFAKNEKIKEAIKKATAKGSMEDIFNKIIAIAEQYPSLTSSAPFQQLMKDVSTAELEIYKQRINFNDKVNIYTTAISMFPGNAYAALLFDFPLYEYFKGSKYSEWPHFEGKPHEQWPQVEFQNSDNKSTMRQK
;
A
#
# COMPACT_ATOMS: atom_id res chain seq x y z
N MET A 1 11.30 37.98 88.74
CA MET A 1 11.99 38.50 87.54
C MET A 1 12.23 37.32 86.62
N ASN A 2 11.49 37.22 85.52
CA ASN A 2 12.01 36.52 84.35
C ASN A 2 11.34 37.14 83.13
N SER A 3 12.09 38.00 82.45
CA SER A 3 11.65 38.77 81.30
C SER A 3 11.25 37.80 80.19
N GLN A 4 10.09 38.02 79.61
CA GLN A 4 9.66 37.31 78.41
C GLN A 4 10.67 37.57 77.29
N GLU A 5 11.44 36.55 76.89
CA GLU A 5 12.22 36.55 75.66
C GLU A 5 11.26 36.47 74.47
N GLY A 6 10.68 37.62 74.11
CA GLY A 6 9.98 37.78 72.84
C GLY A 6 10.97 37.80 71.70
N ILE A 7 10.69 37.06 70.62
CA ILE A 7 11.47 37.08 69.37
C ILE A 7 11.60 38.54 68.90
N SER A 8 12.84 38.96 68.64
CA SER A 8 13.11 40.33 68.19
C SER A 8 12.48 40.60 66.82
N THR A 9 11.97 41.82 66.59
CA THR A 9 11.36 42.20 65.31
C THR A 9 12.31 42.05 64.12
N GLU A 10 13.62 42.16 64.34
CA GLU A 10 14.64 42.00 63.30
C GLU A 10 14.84 40.52 62.91
N GLU A 11 14.75 39.60 63.87
CA GLU A 11 14.81 38.16 63.60
C GLU A 11 13.59 37.69 62.82
N LEU A 12 12.40 38.22 63.16
CA LEU A 12 11.17 37.95 62.43
C LEU A 12 11.27 38.44 60.99
N LYS A 13 11.75 39.68 60.76
CA LYS A 13 11.97 40.22 59.41
C LYS A 13 12.98 39.40 58.62
N TYR A 14 14.09 38.99 59.24
CA TYR A 14 15.09 38.13 58.58
C TYR A 14 14.51 36.79 58.18
N PHE A 15 13.77 36.13 59.07
CA PHE A 15 13.11 34.86 58.78
C PHE A 15 12.09 35.01 57.64
N LEU A 16 11.22 36.02 57.71
CA LEU A 16 10.19 36.27 56.71
C LEU A 16 10.80 36.60 55.34
N THR A 17 11.84 37.44 55.28
CA THR A 17 12.52 37.75 54.01
C THR A 17 13.24 36.54 53.42
N ARG A 18 13.84 35.67 54.25
CA ARG A 18 14.42 34.39 53.81
C ARG A 18 13.35 33.46 53.23
N GLN A 19 12.22 33.33 53.92
CA GLN A 19 11.08 32.53 53.45
C GLN A 19 10.53 33.06 52.12
N ILE A 20 10.28 34.37 52.01
CA ILE A 20 9.80 35.01 50.77
C ILE A 20 10.80 34.80 49.62
N LYS A 21 12.09 34.99 49.84
CA LYS A 21 13.12 34.75 48.81
C LYS A 21 13.10 33.29 48.34
N SER A 22 12.98 32.33 49.25
CA SER A 22 12.91 30.90 48.89
C SER A 22 11.66 30.57 48.05
N LEU A 23 10.50 31.13 48.39
CA LEU A 23 9.26 30.97 47.62
C LEU A 23 9.36 31.61 46.23
N LEU A 24 10.00 32.78 46.11
CA LEU A 24 10.24 33.42 44.83
C LEU A 24 11.19 32.60 43.93
N ILE A 25 12.23 31.99 44.50
CA ILE A 25 13.13 31.09 43.78
C ILE A 25 12.38 29.85 43.30
N LEU A 26 11.59 29.21 44.17
CA LEU A 26 10.78 28.05 43.82
C LEU A 26 9.78 28.36 42.70
N LYS A 27 9.12 29.53 42.75
CA LYS A 27 8.21 29.98 41.69
C LYS A 27 8.94 30.15 40.35
N LYS A 28 10.14 30.74 40.34
CA LYS A 28 10.96 30.88 39.12
C LYS A 28 11.38 29.53 38.55
N ILE A 29 11.77 28.59 39.41
CA ILE A 29 12.10 27.21 39.00
C ILE A 29 10.86 26.54 38.39
N LEU A 30 9.70 26.65 39.02
CA LEU A 30 8.45 26.10 38.49
C LEU A 30 8.11 26.67 37.11
N ILE A 31 8.22 27.99 36.94
CA ILE A 31 8.00 28.66 35.63
C ILE A 31 8.99 28.13 34.59
N LEU A 32 10.27 28.00 34.95
CA LEU A 32 11.29 27.47 34.04
C LEU A 32 10.97 26.03 33.62
N ILE A 33 10.55 25.18 34.56
CA ILE A 33 10.14 23.79 34.27
C ILE A 33 8.96 23.77 33.30
N VAL A 34 7.95 24.62 33.52
CA VAL A 34 6.78 24.72 32.63
C VAL A 34 7.19 25.17 31.23
N ILE A 35 8.09 26.14 31.10
CA ILE A 35 8.58 26.62 29.79
C ILE A 35 9.34 25.50 29.06
N ILE A 36 10.22 24.78 29.76
CA ILE A 36 10.98 23.67 29.18
C ILE A 36 10.03 22.55 28.73
N ALA A 37 9.04 22.20 29.57
CA ALA A 37 8.04 21.20 29.22
C ALA A 37 7.21 21.62 28.00
N ALA A 38 6.81 22.89 27.90
CA ALA A 38 6.08 23.42 26.74
C ALA A 38 6.93 23.36 25.46
N MET A 39 8.20 23.75 25.52
CA MET A 39 9.12 23.64 24.38
C MET A 39 9.33 22.20 23.93
N ALA A 40 9.49 21.26 24.88
CA ALA A 40 9.62 19.84 24.58
C ALA A 40 8.36 19.28 23.90
N LEU A 41 7.18 19.69 24.35
CA LEU A 41 5.90 19.30 23.75
C LEU A 41 5.80 19.82 22.31
N ILE A 42 6.10 21.10 22.07
CA ILE A 42 6.09 21.67 20.71
C ILE A 42 7.07 20.94 19.79
N GLY A 43 8.30 20.68 20.26
CA GLY A 43 9.29 19.93 19.49
C GLY A 43 8.81 18.51 19.15
N HIS A 44 8.14 17.84 20.10
CA HIS A 44 7.56 16.52 19.88
C HIS A 44 6.46 16.52 18.82
N VAL A 45 5.56 17.52 18.83
CA VAL A 45 4.50 17.67 17.82
C VAL A 45 5.10 17.84 16.42
N ILE A 46 6.08 18.74 16.26
CA ILE A 46 6.73 18.99 14.97
C ILE A 46 7.41 17.72 14.44
N TYR A 47 8.15 17.02 15.30
CA TYR A 47 8.80 15.77 14.95
C TYR A 47 7.80 14.71 14.47
N TYR A 48 6.71 14.52 15.23
CA TYR A 48 5.71 13.50 14.93
C TYR A 48 4.93 13.82 13.65
N PHE A 49 4.62 15.10 13.42
CA PHE A 49 3.97 15.55 12.18
C PHE A 49 4.82 15.25 10.94
N ASN A 50 6.12 15.55 10.99
CA ASN A 50 7.04 15.23 9.90
C ASN A 50 7.13 13.72 9.68
N HIS A 51 7.18 12.94 10.75
CA HIS A 51 7.20 11.48 10.67
C HIS A 51 5.96 10.91 9.99
N LEU A 52 4.75 11.31 10.39
CA LEU A 52 3.50 10.87 9.75
C LEU A 52 3.42 11.31 8.29
N THR A 53 3.90 12.51 7.97
CA THR A 53 3.96 13.00 6.59
C THR A 53 4.89 12.16 5.73
N THR A 54 6.06 11.75 6.26
CA THR A 54 6.94 10.80 5.57
C THR A 54 6.25 9.47 5.31
N LEU A 55 5.57 8.90 6.31
CA LEU A 55 4.83 7.65 6.14
C LEU A 55 3.71 7.76 5.09
N ARG A 56 3.07 8.93 4.98
CA ARG A 56 2.07 9.20 3.93
C ARG A 56 2.70 9.12 2.54
N TYR A 57 3.81 9.82 2.32
CA TYR A 57 4.52 9.81 1.04
C TYR A 57 5.10 8.44 0.69
N ASP A 58 5.47 7.63 1.69
CA ASP A 58 5.87 6.24 1.49
C ASP A 58 4.75 5.39 0.88
N VAL A 59 3.50 5.59 1.34
CA VAL A 59 2.32 4.90 0.80
C VAL A 59 2.03 5.36 -0.63
N GLU A 60 2.03 6.68 -0.88
CA GLU A 60 1.82 7.25 -2.22
C GLU A 60 2.89 6.77 -3.22
N THR A 61 4.14 6.68 -2.77
CA THR A 61 5.25 6.17 -3.59
C THR A 61 5.04 4.69 -3.93
N ALA A 62 4.66 3.87 -2.94
CA ALA A 62 4.38 2.46 -3.17
C ALA A 62 3.18 2.26 -4.11
N GLN A 63 2.16 3.12 -4.04
CA GLN A 63 1.04 3.12 -4.97
C GLN A 63 1.49 3.41 -6.41
N SER A 64 2.31 4.44 -6.60
CA SER A 64 2.86 4.80 -7.91
C SER A 64 3.73 3.67 -8.51
N GLN A 65 4.43 2.90 -7.67
CA GLN A 65 5.19 1.72 -8.10
C GLN A 65 4.27 0.61 -8.64
N VAL A 66 3.13 0.36 -8.00
CA VAL A 66 2.12 -0.58 -8.49
C VAL A 66 1.56 -0.11 -9.84
N GLU A 67 1.21 1.17 -9.98
CA GLU A 67 0.72 1.75 -11.23
C GLU A 67 1.74 1.63 -12.37
N SER A 68 3.01 1.90 -12.08
CA SER A 68 4.10 1.75 -13.05
C SER A 68 4.28 0.31 -13.53
N ALA A 69 4.19 -0.66 -12.61
CA ALA A 69 4.27 -2.09 -12.95
C ALA A 69 3.08 -2.55 -13.80
N LEU A 70 1.87 -2.04 -13.51
CA LEU A 70 0.67 -2.30 -14.30
C LEU A 70 0.77 -1.69 -15.69
N GLN A 71 1.31 -0.47 -15.81
CA GLN A 71 1.54 0.18 -17.10
C GLN A 71 2.56 -0.61 -17.94
N TYR A 72 3.64 -1.10 -17.32
CA TYR A 72 4.62 -1.96 -18.00
C TYR A 72 3.96 -3.21 -18.57
N ARG A 73 3.11 -3.89 -17.80
CA ARG A 73 2.34 -5.04 -18.28
C ARG A 73 1.42 -4.66 -19.43
N ALA A 74 0.70 -3.54 -19.35
CA ALA A 74 -0.19 -3.08 -20.42
C ALA A 74 0.58 -2.80 -21.72
N ASN A 75 1.80 -2.25 -21.62
CA ASN A 75 2.68 -1.98 -22.75
C ASN A 75 3.25 -3.26 -23.39
N ALA A 76 3.39 -4.35 -22.62
CA ALA A 76 3.88 -5.63 -23.13
C ALA A 76 2.84 -6.38 -23.98
N ILE A 77 1.54 -6.12 -23.77
CA ILE A 77 0.47 -6.83 -24.48
C ILE A 77 0.55 -6.63 -26.00
N PRO A 78 0.60 -5.40 -26.57
CA PRO A 78 0.71 -5.22 -28.01
C PRO A 78 1.90 -5.95 -28.63
N VAL A 79 3.05 -5.96 -27.93
CA VAL A 79 4.28 -6.65 -28.37
C VAL A 79 4.06 -8.16 -28.45
N LEU A 80 3.30 -8.74 -27.52
CA LEU A 80 2.91 -10.15 -27.52
C LEU A 80 1.98 -10.51 -28.67
N ILE A 81 1.03 -9.63 -28.97
CA ILE A 81 0.12 -9.80 -30.10
C ILE A 81 0.92 -9.78 -31.41
N GLU A 82 1.80 -8.79 -31.58
CA GLU A 82 2.62 -8.64 -32.78
C GLU A 82 3.57 -9.82 -32.99
N SER A 83 4.17 -10.33 -31.90
CA SER A 83 5.07 -11.50 -31.96
C SER A 83 4.33 -12.78 -32.38
N VAL A 84 3.15 -13.04 -31.81
CA VAL A 84 2.31 -14.19 -32.19
C VAL A 84 1.87 -14.08 -33.65
N VAL A 85 1.41 -12.90 -34.05
CA VAL A 85 1.03 -12.61 -35.44
C VAL A 85 2.18 -12.85 -36.40
N SER A 86 3.35 -12.27 -36.13
CA SER A 86 4.52 -12.36 -37.02
C SER A 86 4.98 -13.80 -37.16
N PHE A 87 4.88 -14.59 -36.09
CA PHE A 87 5.22 -16.01 -36.13
C PHE A 87 4.22 -16.81 -36.97
N VAL A 88 2.92 -16.60 -36.77
CA VAL A 88 1.88 -17.28 -37.56
C VAL A 88 2.02 -16.90 -39.05
N GLU A 89 2.27 -15.62 -39.35
CA GLU A 89 2.56 -15.16 -40.72
C GLU A 89 3.82 -15.84 -41.29
N HIS A 90 4.85 -16.07 -40.49
CA HIS A 90 6.06 -16.77 -40.93
C HIS A 90 5.81 -18.25 -41.23
N GLU A 91 5.16 -18.98 -40.32
CA GLU A 91 4.79 -20.39 -40.49
C GLU A 91 3.86 -20.59 -41.69
N ASP A 92 2.82 -19.77 -41.81
CA ASP A 92 1.93 -19.81 -42.96
C ASP A 92 2.70 -19.53 -44.26
N ASN A 93 3.65 -18.58 -44.28
CA ASN A 93 4.47 -18.34 -45.47
C ASN A 93 5.39 -19.51 -45.81
N VAL A 94 5.98 -20.20 -44.82
CA VAL A 94 6.80 -21.40 -45.05
C VAL A 94 5.93 -22.53 -45.61
N PHE A 95 4.73 -22.74 -45.05
CA PHE A 95 3.80 -23.78 -45.49
C PHE A 95 3.19 -23.47 -46.87
N ASN A 96 2.84 -22.21 -47.14
CA ASN A 96 2.26 -21.77 -48.41
C ASN A 96 3.28 -21.70 -49.55
N ARG A 97 4.58 -21.58 -49.25
CA ARG A 97 5.63 -21.79 -50.27
C ARG A 97 5.73 -23.26 -50.68
N ALA A 98 5.19 -24.18 -49.88
CA ALA A 98 5.08 -25.60 -50.20
C ALA A 98 3.71 -26.00 -50.81
N VAL A 99 2.65 -25.19 -50.65
CA VAL A 99 1.28 -25.48 -51.12
C VAL A 99 0.54 -24.18 -51.53
N ASP A 100 -0.08 -24.13 -52.72
CA ASP A 100 -0.81 -22.97 -53.31
C ASP A 100 -2.05 -22.47 -52.52
N ALA A 101 -1.90 -22.03 -51.26
CA ALA A 101 -3.02 -21.63 -50.38
C ALA A 101 -2.93 -20.18 -49.85
N ARG A 102 -2.27 -19.28 -50.61
CA ARG A 102 -1.94 -17.91 -50.19
C ARG A 102 -3.14 -17.04 -49.76
N GLU A 103 -4.29 -17.13 -50.43
CA GLU A 103 -5.49 -16.33 -50.07
C GLU A 103 -6.13 -16.74 -48.74
N ARG A 104 -6.01 -18.01 -48.33
CA ARG A 104 -6.60 -18.52 -47.08
C ARG A 104 -5.84 -18.07 -45.84
N SER A 105 -4.52 -17.90 -45.97
CA SER A 105 -3.65 -17.44 -44.87
C SER A 105 -3.92 -15.99 -44.49
N PHE A 106 -4.03 -15.08 -45.47
CA PHE A 106 -4.31 -13.67 -45.19
C PHE A 106 -5.64 -13.47 -44.42
N ALA A 107 -6.70 -14.18 -44.81
CA ALA A 107 -7.98 -14.11 -44.12
C ALA A 107 -7.96 -14.72 -42.70
N LYS A 108 -7.10 -15.71 -42.43
CA LYS A 108 -6.93 -16.32 -41.10
C LYS A 108 -6.16 -15.39 -40.15
N ASN A 109 -5.14 -14.71 -40.66
CA ASN A 109 -4.30 -13.79 -39.89
C ASN A 109 -5.05 -12.52 -39.47
N GLU A 110 -5.93 -11.98 -40.32
CA GLU A 110 -6.83 -10.89 -39.94
C GLU A 110 -7.78 -11.29 -38.81
N LYS A 111 -8.37 -12.49 -38.87
CA LYS A 111 -9.27 -12.99 -37.82
C LYS A 111 -8.56 -13.18 -36.48
N ILE A 112 -7.30 -13.62 -36.50
CA ILE A 112 -6.47 -13.73 -35.29
C ILE A 112 -6.21 -12.34 -34.70
N LYS A 113 -5.77 -11.38 -35.52
CA LYS A 113 -5.59 -9.98 -35.10
C LYS A 113 -6.86 -9.38 -34.50
N GLU A 114 -8.01 -9.59 -35.15
CA GLU A 114 -9.29 -9.06 -34.68
C GLU A 114 -9.78 -9.74 -33.38
N ALA A 115 -9.61 -11.07 -33.26
CA ALA A 115 -9.98 -11.82 -32.07
C ALA A 115 -9.15 -11.41 -30.85
N ILE A 116 -7.86 -11.16 -31.04
CA ILE A 116 -6.96 -10.71 -29.98
C ILE A 116 -7.21 -9.23 -29.65
N LYS A 117 -7.43 -8.37 -30.66
CA LYS A 117 -7.80 -6.94 -30.47
C LYS A 117 -9.11 -6.77 -29.70
N LYS A 118 -10.09 -7.65 -29.91
CA LYS A 118 -11.33 -7.69 -29.11
C LYS A 118 -11.08 -8.14 -27.66
N ALA A 119 -10.07 -8.98 -27.42
CA ALA A 119 -9.70 -9.40 -26.08
C ALA A 119 -8.98 -8.28 -25.31
N THR A 120 -8.12 -7.50 -25.97
CA THR A 120 -7.47 -6.33 -25.36
C THR A 120 -8.41 -5.17 -25.04
N ALA A 121 -9.48 -5.00 -25.81
CA ALA A 121 -10.41 -3.89 -25.61
C ALA A 121 -11.46 -4.13 -24.50
N LYS A 122 -11.68 -5.37 -24.07
CA LYS A 122 -12.78 -5.75 -23.15
C LYS A 122 -12.48 -6.90 -22.19
N GLY A 123 -11.39 -7.64 -22.36
CA GLY A 123 -11.09 -8.87 -21.61
C GLY A 123 -9.97 -8.68 -20.61
N SER A 124 -9.95 -9.54 -19.60
CA SER A 124 -8.86 -9.60 -18.63
C SER A 124 -7.60 -10.18 -19.30
N MET A 125 -6.43 -10.00 -18.67
CA MET A 125 -5.17 -10.60 -19.16
C MET A 125 -5.29 -12.12 -19.33
N GLU A 126 -6.12 -12.76 -18.51
CA GLU A 126 -6.45 -14.18 -18.59
C GLU A 126 -7.13 -14.56 -19.92
N ASP A 127 -8.03 -13.70 -20.42
CA ASP A 127 -8.70 -13.92 -21.72
C ASP A 127 -7.71 -13.84 -22.89
N ILE A 128 -6.71 -12.96 -22.79
CA ILE A 128 -5.65 -12.83 -23.79
C ILE A 128 -4.79 -14.08 -23.78
N PHE A 129 -4.38 -14.55 -22.60
CA PHE A 129 -3.60 -15.78 -22.47
C PHE A 129 -4.34 -17.01 -22.98
N ASN A 130 -5.62 -17.16 -22.66
CA ASN A 130 -6.44 -18.28 -23.14
C ASN A 130 -6.50 -18.32 -24.67
N LYS A 131 -6.59 -17.15 -25.32
CA LYS A 131 -6.54 -17.07 -26.80
C LYS A 131 -5.17 -17.40 -27.36
N ILE A 132 -4.10 -16.96 -26.71
CA ILE A 132 -2.73 -17.29 -27.12
C ILE A 132 -2.48 -18.80 -27.00
N ILE A 133 -2.96 -19.43 -25.92
CA ILE A 133 -2.88 -20.89 -25.74
C ILE A 133 -3.63 -21.61 -26.86
N ALA A 134 -4.85 -21.17 -27.19
CA ALA A 134 -5.62 -21.75 -28.31
C ALA A 134 -4.92 -21.61 -29.68
N ILE A 135 -4.13 -20.54 -29.88
CA ILE A 135 -3.30 -20.38 -31.09
C ILE A 135 -2.07 -21.28 -31.02
N ALA A 136 -1.42 -21.37 -29.86
CA ALA A 136 -0.28 -22.26 -29.62
C ALA A 136 -0.63 -23.75 -29.84
N GLU A 137 -1.84 -24.17 -29.47
CA GLU A 137 -2.34 -25.52 -29.76
C GLU A 137 -2.47 -25.80 -31.26
N GLN A 138 -2.81 -24.78 -32.06
CA GLN A 138 -2.88 -24.90 -33.52
C GLN A 138 -1.51 -24.82 -34.20
N TYR A 139 -0.53 -24.19 -33.55
CA TYR A 139 0.82 -23.96 -34.07
C TYR A 139 1.88 -24.37 -33.02
N PRO A 140 2.20 -25.68 -32.85
CA PRO A 140 3.11 -26.16 -31.82
C PRO A 140 4.56 -25.62 -31.92
N SER A 141 4.98 -25.16 -33.10
CA SER A 141 6.28 -24.50 -33.28
C SER A 141 6.34 -23.13 -32.60
N LEU A 142 5.20 -22.47 -32.37
CA LEU A 142 5.10 -21.17 -31.70
C LEU A 142 5.63 -21.24 -30.27
N THR A 143 5.22 -22.25 -29.50
CA THR A 143 5.63 -22.44 -28.10
C THR A 143 7.13 -22.69 -27.94
N SER A 144 7.75 -23.22 -29.00
CA SER A 144 9.18 -23.53 -29.05
C SER A 144 10.01 -22.37 -29.62
N SER A 145 9.37 -21.31 -30.13
CA SER A 145 10.08 -20.18 -30.72
C SER A 145 10.73 -19.32 -29.64
N ALA A 146 12.01 -18.99 -29.84
CA ALA A 146 12.76 -18.19 -28.86
C ALA A 146 12.11 -16.83 -28.55
N PRO A 147 11.57 -16.07 -29.53
CA PRO A 147 10.88 -14.80 -29.23
C PRO A 147 9.63 -14.98 -28.36
N PHE A 148 8.83 -16.03 -28.60
CA PHE A 148 7.64 -16.30 -27.81
C PHE A 148 7.98 -16.72 -26.37
N GLN A 149 8.96 -17.60 -26.19
CA GLN A 149 9.41 -18.02 -24.87
C GLN A 149 9.98 -16.85 -24.05
N GLN A 150 10.77 -15.99 -24.68
CA GLN A 150 11.30 -14.79 -24.04
C GLN A 150 10.17 -13.88 -23.56
N LEU A 151 9.15 -13.69 -24.40
CA LEU A 151 8.03 -12.82 -24.06
C LEU A 151 7.14 -13.39 -22.96
N MET A 152 6.87 -14.69 -22.98
CA MET A 152 6.15 -15.36 -21.88
C MET A 152 6.91 -15.23 -20.55
N LYS A 153 8.25 -15.31 -20.59
CA LYS A 153 9.11 -15.06 -19.43
C LYS A 153 9.03 -13.60 -18.96
N ASP A 154 9.02 -12.64 -19.87
CA ASP A 154 8.92 -11.22 -19.54
C ASP A 154 7.57 -10.89 -18.89
N VAL A 155 6.47 -11.47 -19.40
CA VAL A 155 5.15 -11.29 -18.79
C VAL A 155 5.07 -11.96 -17.41
N SER A 156 5.60 -13.17 -17.25
CA SER A 156 5.69 -13.84 -15.94
C SER A 156 6.49 -13.02 -14.93
N THR A 157 7.59 -12.42 -15.38
CA THR A 157 8.41 -11.51 -14.56
C THR A 157 7.63 -10.26 -14.17
N ALA A 158 6.86 -9.69 -15.10
CA ALA A 158 6.00 -8.54 -14.81
C ALA A 158 4.91 -8.86 -13.78
N GLU A 159 4.27 -10.04 -13.86
CA GLU A 159 3.27 -10.47 -12.86
C GLU A 159 3.88 -10.66 -11.48
N LEU A 160 5.06 -11.27 -11.41
CA LEU A 160 5.80 -11.40 -10.15
C LEU A 160 6.15 -10.02 -9.56
N GLU A 161 6.53 -9.07 -10.39
CA GLU A 161 6.83 -7.71 -9.95
C GLU A 161 5.58 -7.00 -9.43
N ILE A 162 4.45 -7.08 -10.15
CA ILE A 162 3.16 -6.54 -9.68
C ILE A 162 2.80 -7.15 -8.32
N TYR A 163 2.96 -8.46 -8.14
CA TYR A 163 2.71 -9.14 -6.88
C TYR A 163 3.58 -8.57 -5.74
N LYS A 164 4.88 -8.41 -5.97
CA LYS A 164 5.80 -7.81 -4.98
C LYS A 164 5.42 -6.38 -4.64
N GLN A 165 5.09 -5.56 -5.65
CA GLN A 165 4.72 -4.17 -5.43
C GLN A 165 3.41 -4.04 -4.63
N ARG A 166 2.45 -4.94 -4.85
CA ARG A 166 1.21 -5.01 -4.04
C ARG A 166 1.49 -5.36 -2.59
N ILE A 167 2.37 -6.32 -2.31
CA ILE A 167 2.80 -6.63 -0.94
C ILE A 167 3.46 -5.42 -0.30
N ASN A 168 4.42 -4.80 -1.00
CA ASN A 168 5.12 -3.62 -0.50
C ASN A 168 4.15 -2.47 -0.19
N PHE A 169 3.18 -2.20 -1.08
CA PHE A 169 2.12 -1.22 -0.81
C PHE A 169 1.32 -1.57 0.46
N ASN A 170 0.87 -2.82 0.60
CA ASN A 170 0.15 -3.26 1.79
C ASN A 170 0.98 -3.11 3.07
N ASP A 171 2.27 -3.39 3.02
CA ASP A 171 3.19 -3.20 4.15
C ASP A 171 3.30 -1.71 4.52
N LYS A 172 3.42 -0.82 3.53
CA LYS A 172 3.44 0.64 3.77
C LYS A 172 2.13 1.15 4.34
N VAL A 173 0.99 0.72 3.80
CA VAL A 173 -0.34 1.04 4.33
C VAL A 173 -0.47 0.56 5.77
N ASN A 174 0.05 -0.63 6.09
CA ASN A 174 0.04 -1.18 7.44
C ASN A 174 0.83 -0.32 8.43
N ILE A 175 2.06 0.05 8.07
CA ILE A 175 2.94 0.89 8.90
C ILE A 175 2.28 2.25 9.15
N TYR A 176 1.76 2.88 8.09
CA TYR A 176 1.06 4.16 8.18
C TYR A 176 -0.19 4.07 9.07
N THR A 177 -1.06 3.10 8.81
CA THR A 177 -2.32 2.89 9.56
C THR A 177 -2.04 2.61 11.03
N THR A 178 -1.00 1.81 11.32
CA THR A 178 -0.57 1.53 12.70
C THR A 178 -0.10 2.81 13.39
N ALA A 179 0.72 3.64 12.72
CA ALA A 179 1.23 4.88 13.28
C ALA A 179 0.11 5.88 13.62
N ILE A 180 -0.90 6.03 12.76
CA ILE A 180 -2.04 6.93 13.02
C ILE A 180 -3.04 6.34 14.03
N SER A 181 -3.06 5.02 14.24
CA SER A 181 -3.98 4.37 15.18
C SER A 181 -3.44 4.31 16.61
N MET A 182 -2.11 4.34 16.79
CA MET A 182 -1.45 4.30 18.10
C MET A 182 -1.31 5.69 18.71
N PHE A 183 -1.25 5.79 20.04
CA PHE A 183 -0.87 7.02 20.72
C PHE A 183 0.63 7.32 20.51
N PRO A 184 1.04 8.56 20.17
CA PRO A 184 0.24 9.79 20.11
C PRO A 184 -0.42 10.09 18.76
N GLY A 185 -0.19 9.26 17.74
CA GLY A 185 -0.70 9.47 16.37
C GLY A 185 -2.23 9.55 16.26
N ASN A 186 -2.98 8.78 17.03
CA ASN A 186 -4.44 8.87 17.06
C ASN A 186 -4.96 10.24 17.51
N ALA A 187 -4.28 10.87 18.47
CA ALA A 187 -4.61 12.21 18.93
C ALA A 187 -4.28 13.24 17.85
N TYR A 188 -3.13 13.13 17.19
CA TYR A 188 -2.75 14.03 16.10
C TYR A 188 -3.62 13.88 14.86
N ALA A 189 -3.98 12.66 14.49
CA ALA A 189 -4.89 12.38 13.38
C ALA A 189 -6.30 12.95 13.64
N ALA A 190 -6.80 12.85 14.88
CA ALA A 190 -8.12 13.37 15.26
C ALA A 190 -8.15 14.90 15.44
N LEU A 191 -7.09 15.53 15.96
CA LEU A 191 -7.09 16.96 16.28
C LEU A 191 -6.61 17.89 15.16
N LEU A 192 -5.66 17.47 14.32
CA LEU A 192 -4.83 18.46 13.63
C LEU A 192 -4.79 18.41 12.10
N PHE A 193 -4.90 17.26 11.40
CA PHE A 193 -4.35 17.24 10.02
C PHE A 193 -4.96 16.31 8.95
N ASP A 194 -6.21 15.85 9.08
CA ASP A 194 -6.92 15.11 8.01
C ASP A 194 -6.05 14.06 7.28
N PHE A 195 -5.39 13.21 8.08
CA PHE A 195 -4.55 12.15 7.56
C PHE A 195 -5.45 11.03 7.01
N PRO A 196 -5.48 10.81 5.67
CA PRO A 196 -6.45 9.91 5.07
C PRO A 196 -6.10 8.46 5.37
N LEU A 197 -7.10 7.63 5.67
CA LEU A 197 -6.93 6.19 5.75
C LEU A 197 -6.72 5.64 4.34
N TYR A 198 -5.63 4.90 4.13
CA TYR A 198 -5.40 4.16 2.89
C TYR A 198 -5.99 2.76 3.01
N GLU A 199 -6.64 2.30 1.96
CA GLU A 199 -7.13 0.93 1.89
C GLU A 199 -6.01 -0.03 1.46
N TYR A 200 -5.99 -1.22 2.05
CA TYR A 200 -5.12 -2.30 1.60
C TYR A 200 -5.52 -2.77 0.21
N PHE A 201 -4.53 -3.16 -0.58
CA PHE A 201 -4.73 -3.95 -1.78
C PHE A 201 -5.27 -5.35 -1.40
N LYS A 202 -6.59 -5.50 -1.47
CA LYS A 202 -7.31 -6.76 -1.24
C LYS A 202 -7.30 -7.60 -2.53
N GLY A 203 -7.14 -8.91 -2.40
CA GLY A 203 -7.31 -9.82 -3.54
C GLY A 203 -8.80 -9.91 -3.92
N SER A 204 -9.15 -9.49 -5.14
CA SER A 204 -10.49 -9.71 -5.69
C SER A 204 -10.62 -11.13 -6.26
N LYS A 205 -11.86 -11.63 -6.36
CA LYS A 205 -12.16 -12.96 -6.94
C LYS A 205 -12.07 -12.99 -8.47
N TYR A 206 -11.97 -11.83 -9.12
CA TYR A 206 -11.70 -11.67 -10.55
C TYR A 206 -10.72 -10.52 -10.75
N SER A 207 -9.69 -10.75 -11.56
CA SER A 207 -8.68 -9.76 -11.92
C SER A 207 -9.34 -8.61 -12.71
N GLU A 208 -9.30 -7.39 -12.17
CA GLU A 208 -9.92 -6.20 -12.74
C GLU A 208 -8.85 -5.20 -13.17
N TRP A 209 -8.84 -4.84 -14.45
CA TRP A 209 -8.75 -3.43 -14.87
C TRP A 209 -9.80 -3.29 -15.98
N PRO A 210 -10.82 -2.40 -15.84
CA PRO A 210 -10.61 -0.95 -15.82
C PRO A 210 -11.53 -0.13 -14.85
N HIS A 211 -12.21 -0.74 -13.88
CA HIS A 211 -13.07 -0.03 -12.92
C HIS A 211 -12.88 -0.61 -11.52
N PHE A 212 -12.26 0.12 -10.59
CA PHE A 212 -12.17 -0.32 -9.19
C PHE A 212 -13.32 0.33 -8.39
N GLU A 213 -14.43 -0.38 -8.26
CA GLU A 213 -15.39 -0.17 -7.16
C GLU A 213 -15.54 -1.52 -6.43
N GLY A 214 -14.85 -1.66 -5.30
CA GLY A 214 -14.96 -2.86 -4.46
C GLY A 214 -16.38 -3.05 -3.92
N LYS A 215 -16.87 -4.29 -3.87
CA LYS A 215 -18.13 -4.58 -3.19
C LYS A 215 -18.02 -4.29 -1.68
N PRO A 216 -19.06 -3.68 -1.06
CA PRO A 216 -19.02 -3.26 0.34
C PRO A 216 -18.83 -4.43 1.31
N HIS A 217 -18.24 -4.09 2.46
CA HIS A 217 -17.74 -4.99 3.50
C HIS A 217 -18.78 -5.98 4.07
N GLU A 218 -20.08 -5.79 3.79
CA GLU A 218 -21.19 -6.57 4.34
C GLU A 218 -21.35 -7.98 3.74
N GLN A 219 -20.77 -8.26 2.56
CA GLN A 219 -20.94 -9.55 1.87
C GLN A 219 -19.80 -10.56 2.11
N TRP A 220 -18.88 -10.25 3.03
CA TRP A 220 -17.77 -11.13 3.36
C TRP A 220 -18.20 -12.16 4.43
N PRO A 221 -17.67 -13.40 4.40
CA PRO A 221 -17.85 -14.33 5.52
C PRO A 221 -17.29 -13.68 6.78
N GLN A 222 -18.17 -13.44 7.75
CA GLN A 222 -17.79 -12.81 9.01
C GLN A 222 -16.82 -13.75 9.73
N VAL A 223 -15.60 -13.27 10.02
CA VAL A 223 -14.69 -14.00 10.90
C VAL A 223 -15.23 -13.82 12.31
N GLU A 224 -15.94 -14.83 12.80
CA GLU A 224 -16.47 -14.85 14.15
C GLU A 224 -15.29 -14.98 15.12
N PHE A 225 -14.89 -13.87 15.73
CA PHE A 225 -13.90 -13.91 16.80
C PHE A 225 -14.52 -14.69 17.96
N GLN A 226 -14.02 -15.91 18.23
CA GLN A 226 -14.35 -16.58 19.48
C GLN A 226 -13.79 -15.74 20.63
N ASN A 227 -14.65 -14.90 21.22
CA ASN A 227 -14.38 -14.26 22.50
C ASN A 227 -14.11 -15.37 23.51
N SER A 228 -12.89 -15.44 24.00
CA SER A 228 -12.46 -16.38 25.04
C SER A 228 -13.06 -16.09 26.42
N ASP A 229 -14.06 -15.22 26.53
CA ASP A 229 -14.62 -14.72 27.78
C ASP A 229 -15.74 -15.61 28.35
N ASN A 230 -15.74 -16.90 28.01
CA ASN A 230 -16.58 -17.88 28.68
C ASN A 230 -15.78 -19.09 29.17
N LYS A 231 -14.86 -18.85 30.11
CA LYS A 231 -14.29 -19.87 30.98
C LYS A 231 -14.18 -19.37 32.42
N SER A 232 -15.31 -19.06 33.08
CA SER A 232 -15.29 -18.84 34.54
C SER A 232 -16.64 -18.87 35.26
N THR A 233 -17.66 -19.58 34.76
CA THR A 233 -18.87 -19.86 35.57
C THR A 233 -19.43 -21.27 35.34
N MET A 234 -18.60 -22.30 35.42
CA MET A 234 -19.05 -23.63 35.85
C MET A 234 -17.91 -24.38 36.55
N ARG A 235 -17.77 -24.15 37.86
CA ARG A 235 -17.30 -25.12 38.87
C ARG A 235 -17.29 -24.47 40.25
N GLN A 236 -18.44 -24.47 40.90
CA GLN A 236 -18.54 -24.70 42.34
C GLN A 236 -19.67 -25.72 42.55
N LYS A 237 -19.26 -26.98 42.60
CA LYS A 237 -19.67 -27.88 43.67
C LYS A 237 -18.74 -27.61 44.84
#